data_AF-A0A7X5X9T7-F1
#
_entry.id   AF-A0A7X5X9T7-F1
#
_cell.length_a   1.000
_cell.length_b   1.000
_cell.length_c   1.000
_cell.angle_alpha   90.00
_cell.angle_beta   90.00
_cell.angle_gamma   90.00
#
_symmetry.space_group_name_H-M   'P 1'
#
loop_
_entity.id
_entity.type
_entity.pdbx_description
1 polymer ?
#
loop_
_entity_poly.entity_id
_entity_poly.type
_entity_poly.pdbx_seq_one_letter_code
_entity_poly.pdbx_strand_id
1 'polypeptide(L)'
;MADLESQIEKLKKKLSRLTDLQLDEEAALHPTAFKMKQGEILAELEPLEARLELQKRNVKLGKVPPTPSTFRRFADTWPAMTDDERRALVESLIHHIDVVKQPGKKNNRLVIVPYWDVVEEQESAPVVHLAASG
;
A
#
# COMPACT_ATOMS: atom_id res chain seq x y z
N MET A 1 -3.51 -0.13 0.51
CA MET A 1 -2.62 0.04 1.69
C MET A 1 -3.01 1.25 2.54
N ALA A 2 -3.06 2.47 2.00
CA ALA A 2 -3.38 3.68 2.79
C ALA A 2 -4.74 3.62 3.52
N ASP A 3 -5.77 3.03 2.91
CA ASP A 3 -7.09 2.86 3.54
C ASP A 3 -7.06 1.85 4.71
N LEU A 4 -6.39 0.71 4.54
CA LEU A 4 -6.19 -0.30 5.60
C LEU A 4 -5.41 0.28 6.79
N GLU A 5 -4.35 1.03 6.53
CA GLU A 5 -3.58 1.71 7.58
C GLU A 5 -4.43 2.73 8.33
N SER A 6 -5.24 3.53 7.62
CA SER A 6 -6.16 4.49 8.23
C SER A 6 -7.20 3.80 9.10
N GLN A 7 -7.74 2.66 8.67
CA GLN A 7 -8.70 1.87 9.44
C GLN A 7 -8.07 1.29 10.71
N ILE A 8 -6.87 0.72 10.62
CA ILE A 8 -6.10 0.22 11.77
C ILE A 8 -5.79 1.36 12.75
N GLU A 9 -5.35 2.51 12.25
CA GLU A 9 -5.04 3.67 13.09
C GLU A 9 -6.28 4.20 13.83
N LYS A 10 -7.44 4.23 13.18
CA LYS A 10 -8.72 4.59 13.81
C LYS A 10 -9.09 3.59 14.91
N LEU A 11 -8.94 2.29 14.68
CA LEU A 11 -9.23 1.27 15.69
C LEU A 11 -8.25 1.33 16.87
N LYS A 12 -6.96 1.55 16.62
CA LYS A 12 -5.95 1.77 17.68
C LYS A 12 -6.27 3.00 18.53
N LYS A 13 -6.67 4.11 17.90
CA LYS A 13 -7.12 5.31 18.63
C LYS A 13 -8.37 5.05 19.47
N LYS A 14 -9.33 4.27 18.96
CA LYS A 14 -10.52 3.86 19.74
C LYS A 14 -10.14 2.97 20.92
N LEU A 15 -9.23 2.00 20.72
CA LEU A 15 -8.74 1.13 21.78
C LEU A 15 -8.05 1.95 22.88
N SER A 16 -7.15 2.86 22.51
CA SER A 16 -6.46 3.77 23.44
C SER A 16 -7.44 4.55 24.31
N ARG A 17 -8.43 5.19 23.68
CA ARG A 17 -9.48 5.94 24.39
C ARG A 17 -10.30 5.06 25.33
N LEU A 18 -10.55 3.80 24.95
CA LEU A 18 -11.29 2.86 25.79
C LEU A 18 -10.47 2.42 27.01
N THR A 19 -9.15 2.21 26.85
CA THR A 19 -8.25 1.98 27.99
C THR A 19 -8.14 3.19 28.90
N ASP A 20 -8.11 4.42 28.36
CA ASP A 20 -8.06 5.63 29.17
C ASP A 20 -9.34 5.76 30.01
N LEU A 21 -10.51 5.55 29.40
CA LEU A 21 -11.80 5.51 30.10
C LEU A 21 -11.86 4.38 31.14
N GLN A 22 -11.17 3.25 30.92
CA GLN A 22 -11.13 2.14 31.88
C GLN A 22 -10.41 2.52 33.18
N LEU A 23 -9.54 3.53 33.15
CA LEU A 23 -8.83 4.03 34.33
C LEU A 23 -9.70 4.98 35.18
N ASP A 24 -10.84 5.44 34.66
CA ASP A 24 -11.78 6.29 35.39
C ASP A 24 -12.68 5.46 36.34
N GLU A 25 -13.09 6.06 37.46
CA GLU A 25 -13.95 5.41 38.48
C GLU A 25 -15.28 4.89 37.90
N GLU A 26 -15.78 5.52 36.83
CA GLU A 26 -17.03 5.16 36.17
C GLU A 26 -16.93 3.84 35.37
N ALA A 27 -15.74 3.45 34.95
CA ALA A 27 -15.50 2.17 34.28
C ALA A 27 -15.39 0.99 35.25
N ALA A 28 -14.99 1.25 36.50
CA ALA A 28 -14.99 0.24 37.56
C ALA A 28 -16.41 -0.26 37.87
N LEU A 29 -17.45 0.54 37.58
CA LEU A 29 -18.86 0.19 37.72
C LEU A 29 -19.36 -0.76 36.62
N HIS A 30 -18.71 -0.77 35.44
CA HIS A 30 -19.15 -1.58 34.28
C HIS A 30 -18.00 -2.36 33.59
N PRO A 31 -17.24 -3.19 34.33
CA PRO A 31 -16.04 -3.86 33.80
C PRO A 31 -16.35 -4.86 32.67
N THR A 32 -17.55 -5.45 32.68
CA THR A 32 -17.99 -6.39 31.63
C THR A 32 -18.24 -5.70 30.30
N ALA A 33 -18.87 -4.52 30.30
CA ALA A 33 -19.13 -3.74 29.09
C ALA A 33 -17.82 -3.25 28.44
N PHE A 34 -16.83 -2.86 29.24
CA PHE A 34 -15.50 -2.48 28.76
C PHE A 34 -14.77 -3.66 28.13
N LYS A 35 -14.75 -4.82 28.79
CA LYS A 35 -14.12 -6.04 28.23
C LYS A 35 -14.77 -6.49 26.92
N MET A 36 -16.11 -6.39 26.82
CA MET A 36 -16.81 -6.72 25.57
C MET A 36 -16.40 -5.79 24.43
N LYS A 37 -16.46 -4.47 24.64
CA LYS A 37 -16.03 -3.50 23.61
C LYS A 37 -14.55 -3.62 23.26
N GLN A 38 -13.70 -3.92 24.24
CA GLN A 38 -12.28 -4.20 24.00
C GLN A 38 -12.12 -5.43 23.11
N GLY A 39 -12.85 -6.50 23.39
CA GLY A 39 -12.85 -7.72 22.58
C GLY A 39 -13.35 -7.49 21.16
N GLU A 40 -14.41 -6.70 20.98
CA GLU A 40 -14.93 -6.31 19.65
C GLU A 40 -13.89 -5.55 18.84
N ILE A 41 -13.26 -4.53 19.44
CA ILE A 41 -12.23 -3.72 18.76
C ILE A 41 -11.01 -4.58 18.39
N LEU A 42 -10.58 -5.49 19.28
CA LEU A 42 -9.46 -6.39 19.01
C LEU A 42 -9.79 -7.40 17.91
N ALA A 43 -10.99 -7.98 17.92
CA ALA A 43 -11.45 -8.92 16.90
C ALA A 43 -11.53 -8.28 15.50
N GLU A 44 -11.84 -6.98 15.41
CA GLU A 44 -11.76 -6.24 14.16
C GLU A 44 -10.32 -5.88 13.75
N LEU A 45 -9.45 -5.63 14.72
CA LEU A 45 -8.08 -5.14 14.49
C LEU A 45 -7.13 -6.26 14.03
N GLU A 46 -7.18 -7.44 14.65
CA GLU A 46 -6.34 -8.60 14.31
C GLU A 46 -6.36 -8.99 12.82
N PRO A 47 -7.53 -9.19 12.16
CA PRO A 47 -7.56 -9.57 10.76
C PRO A 47 -7.07 -8.46 9.83
N LEU A 48 -7.27 -7.18 10.20
CA LEU A 48 -6.81 -6.05 9.42
C LEU A 48 -5.28 -5.91 9.49
N GLU A 49 -4.68 -6.10 10.67
CA GLU A 49 -3.22 -6.12 10.82
C GLU A 49 -2.58 -7.29 10.08
N ALA A 50 -3.16 -8.49 10.17
CA ALA A 50 -2.70 -9.66 9.42
C ALA A 50 -2.76 -9.40 7.89
N ARG A 51 -3.82 -8.76 7.40
CA ARG A 51 -3.96 -8.40 5.99
C ARG A 51 -2.95 -7.33 5.56
N LEU A 52 -2.66 -6.35 6.42
CA LEU A 52 -1.65 -5.32 6.16
C LEU A 52 -0.25 -5.94 6.08
N GLU A 53 0.10 -6.83 7.01
CA GLU A 53 1.39 -7.54 7.00
C GLU A 53 1.53 -8.45 5.78
N LEU A 54 0.46 -9.15 5.39
CA LEU A 54 0.43 -9.91 4.13
C LEU A 54 0.66 -9.00 2.92
N GLN A 55 0.01 -7.83 2.87
CA GLN A 55 0.21 -6.86 1.78
C GLN A 55 1.65 -6.35 1.75
N LYS A 56 2.20 -5.92 2.89
CA LYS A 56 3.60 -5.48 2.99
C LYS A 56 4.56 -6.57 2.52
N ARG A 57 4.33 -7.82 2.94
CA ARG A 57 5.13 -8.97 2.50
C ARG A 57 5.00 -9.21 0.99
N ASN A 58 3.80 -9.13 0.43
CA ASN A 58 3.59 -9.30 -1.01
C ASN A 58 4.24 -8.19 -1.83
N VAL A 59 4.28 -6.95 -1.32
CA VAL A 59 5.02 -5.88 -1.97
C VAL A 59 6.52 -6.09 -1.87
N LYS A 60 7.05 -6.50 -0.70
CA LYS A 60 8.47 -6.89 -0.55
C LYS A 60 8.88 -8.03 -1.48
N LEU A 61 7.96 -8.96 -1.76
CA LEU A 61 8.17 -10.09 -2.68
C LEU A 61 7.86 -9.75 -4.15
N GLY A 62 7.57 -8.49 -4.48
CA GLY A 62 7.26 -8.05 -5.84
C GLY A 62 5.99 -8.65 -6.44
N LYS A 63 5.10 -9.22 -5.63
CA LYS A 63 3.83 -9.85 -6.07
C LYS A 63 2.70 -8.84 -6.28
N VAL A 64 2.90 -7.59 -5.86
CA VAL A 64 1.96 -6.48 -6.07
C VAL A 64 2.79 -5.29 -6.56
N PRO A 65 2.50 -4.72 -7.73
CA PRO A 65 3.22 -3.56 -8.21
C PRO A 65 3.04 -2.40 -7.22
N PRO A 66 4.12 -1.72 -6.81
CA PRO A 66 4.04 -0.58 -5.92
C PRO A 66 3.13 0.51 -6.52
N THR A 67 2.43 1.28 -5.70
CA THR A 67 1.76 2.53 -6.16
C THR A 67 2.72 3.71 -5.97
N PRO A 68 2.50 4.87 -6.61
CA PRO A 68 3.33 6.07 -6.40
C PRO A 68 3.47 6.46 -4.92
N SER A 69 2.38 6.35 -4.15
CA SER A 69 2.34 6.60 -2.71
C SER A 69 3.13 5.58 -1.89
N THR A 70 3.23 4.34 -2.36
CA THR A 70 3.99 3.29 -1.68
C THR A 70 5.48 3.39 -2.01
N PHE A 71 5.84 3.77 -3.25
CA PHE A 71 7.23 4.01 -3.66
C PHE A 71 7.95 5.03 -2.77
N ARG A 72 7.28 6.14 -2.43
CA ARG A 72 7.87 7.17 -1.57
C ARG A 72 8.31 6.63 -0.20
N ARG A 73 7.50 5.74 0.37
CA ARG A 73 7.81 5.07 1.64
C ARG A 73 8.91 4.02 1.50
N PHE A 74 9.06 3.41 0.32
CA PHE A 74 10.18 2.52 0.04
C PHE A 74 11.50 3.25 -0.08
N ALA A 75 11.52 4.44 -0.69
CA ALA A 75 12.70 5.28 -0.78
C ALA A 75 13.30 5.58 0.60
N ASP A 76 12.45 5.82 1.61
CA ASP A 76 12.88 6.06 2.99
C ASP A 76 13.57 4.82 3.62
N THR A 77 13.20 3.61 3.18
CA THR A 77 13.77 2.36 3.67
C THR A 77 14.99 1.87 2.88
N TRP A 78 15.27 2.48 1.72
CA TRP A 78 16.37 2.13 0.81
C TRP A 78 17.77 2.08 1.47
N PRO A 79 18.14 3.01 2.37
CA PRO A 79 19.46 2.98 3.01
C PRO A 79 19.69 1.74 3.88
N ALA A 80 18.62 1.20 4.46
CA ALA A 80 18.67 0.06 5.37
C ALA A 80 18.53 -1.31 4.67
N MET A 81 18.23 -1.33 3.37
CA MET A 81 18.07 -2.56 2.59
C MET A 81 19.42 -3.16 2.16
N THR A 82 19.45 -4.47 2.09
CA THR A 82 20.52 -5.24 1.44
C THR A 82 20.46 -5.08 -0.08
N ASP A 83 21.55 -5.39 -0.78
CA ASP A 83 21.61 -5.24 -2.24
C ASP A 83 20.63 -6.19 -2.97
N ASP A 84 20.38 -7.37 -2.42
CA ASP A 84 19.39 -8.31 -2.96
C ASP A 84 17.95 -7.77 -2.81
N GLU A 85 17.62 -7.17 -1.66
CA GLU A 85 16.33 -6.51 -1.45
C GLU A 85 16.14 -5.32 -2.38
N ARG A 86 17.20 -4.52 -2.60
CA ARG A 86 17.18 -3.41 -3.56
C ARG A 86 16.94 -3.90 -4.99
N ARG A 87 17.61 -4.97 -5.40
CA ARG A 87 17.44 -5.56 -6.74
C ARG A 87 16.01 -6.07 -6.93
N ALA A 88 15.49 -6.86 -5.98
CA ALA A 88 14.12 -7.37 -6.04
C ALA A 88 13.08 -6.24 -6.09
N LEU A 89 13.30 -5.17 -5.32
CA LEU A 89 12.45 -3.99 -5.33
C LEU A 89 12.45 -3.30 -6.70
N VAL A 90 13.62 -3.07 -7.30
CA VAL A 90 13.75 -2.45 -8.62
C VAL A 90 13.06 -3.29 -9.71
N GLU A 91 13.22 -4.62 -9.66
CA GLU A 91 12.53 -5.53 -10.58
C GLU A 91 11.00 -5.47 -10.43
N SER A 92 10.49 -5.29 -9.21
CA SER A 92 9.05 -5.11 -8.98
C SER A 92 8.50 -3.74 -9.39
N LEU A 93 9.38 -2.74 -9.49
CA LEU A 93 9.04 -1.34 -9.78
C LEU A 93 8.97 -1.07 -11.28
N ILE A 94 9.97 -1.54 -12.02
CA ILE A 94 10.17 -1.23 -13.43
C ILE A 94 9.43 -2.25 -14.28
N HIS A 95 8.47 -1.81 -15.09
CA HIS A 95 7.85 -2.66 -16.09
C HIS A 95 8.80 -2.89 -17.26
N HIS A 96 9.33 -1.80 -17.83
CA HIS A 96 10.32 -1.85 -18.90
C HIS A 96 11.14 -0.57 -18.96
N ILE A 97 12.24 -0.61 -19.72
CA ILE A 97 13.08 0.56 -19.99
C ILE A 97 13.07 0.79 -21.49
N ASP A 98 12.52 1.94 -21.88
CA ASP A 98 12.53 2.39 -23.26
C ASP A 98 13.85 3.04 -23.62
N VAL A 99 14.39 2.63 -24.76
CA VAL A 99 15.62 3.20 -25.32
C VAL A 99 15.23 4.10 -26.50
N VAL A 100 15.09 5.39 -26.21
CA VAL A 100 14.72 6.40 -27.20
C VAL A 100 15.98 6.87 -27.92
N LYS A 101 16.09 6.54 -29.20
CA LYS A 101 17.20 6.99 -30.06
C LYS A 101 17.11 8.50 -30.24
N GLN A 102 18.20 9.21 -29.95
CA GLN A 102 18.27 10.65 -30.18
C GLN A 102 18.83 10.95 -31.57
N PRO A 103 18.32 11.98 -32.28
CA PRO A 103 18.88 12.39 -33.54
C PRO A 103 20.29 12.99 -33.36
N GLY A 104 21.18 12.65 -34.30
CA GLY A 104 22.61 12.93 -34.24
C GLY A 104 23.39 11.83 -33.51
N LYS A 105 24.72 11.90 -33.49
CA LYS A 105 25.61 10.99 -32.73
C LYS A 105 25.52 11.19 -31.21
N LYS A 106 24.33 11.52 -30.70
CA LYS A 106 24.07 11.69 -29.28
C LYS A 106 23.73 10.35 -28.66
N ASN A 107 24.01 10.22 -27.38
CA ASN A 107 23.67 9.01 -26.63
C ASN A 107 22.15 8.82 -26.59
N ASN A 108 21.72 7.56 -26.65
CA ASN A 108 20.31 7.22 -26.51
C ASN A 108 19.79 7.67 -25.14
N ARG A 109 18.53 8.12 -25.10
CA ARG A 109 17.85 8.46 -23.86
C ARG A 109 17.18 7.20 -23.32
N LEU A 110 17.46 6.87 -22.06
CA LEU A 110 16.74 5.84 -21.33
C LEU A 110 15.52 6.47 -20.66
N VAL A 111 14.36 5.85 -20.83
CA VAL A 111 13.11 6.20 -20.14
C VAL A 111 12.70 4.97 -19.33
N ILE A 112 12.61 5.13 -18.02
CA ILE A 112 12.20 4.03 -17.13
C ILE A 112 10.68 4.11 -17.01
N VAL A 113 9.99 3.04 -17.41
CA VAL A 113 8.52 2.95 -17.32
C VAL A 113 8.16 2.07 -16.13
N PRO A 114 7.58 2.63 -15.05
CA PRO A 114 7.12 1.86 -13.91
C PRO A 114 5.78 1.17 -14.19
N TYR A 115 5.45 0.13 -13.41
CA TYR A 115 4.20 -0.62 -13.59
C TYR A 115 2.92 0.21 -13.43
N TRP A 116 2.92 1.29 -12.64
CA TRP A 116 1.71 2.10 -12.40
C TRP A 116 1.37 3.07 -13.54
N ASP A 117 2.35 3.50 -14.34
CA ASP A 117 2.10 4.39 -15.48
C ASP A 117 1.36 3.64 -16.62
N VAL A 118 1.51 2.31 -16.70
CA VAL A 118 0.83 1.46 -17.69
C VAL A 118 -0.65 1.22 -17.33
N VAL A 119 -1.00 1.25 -16.05
CA VAL A 119 -2.38 1.03 -15.58
C VAL A 119 -3.26 2.26 -15.86
N GLU A 120 -2.72 3.47 -15.74
CA GLU A 120 -3.45 4.72 -16.05
C GLU A 120 -3.78 4.86 -17.55
N GLU A 121 -2.95 4.33 -18.46
CA GLU A 121 -3.24 4.32 -19.90
C GLU A 121 -4.42 3.41 -20.28
N GLN A 122 -4.63 2.31 -19.56
CA GLN A 122 -5.75 1.40 -19.84
C GLN A 122 -7.09 1.93 -19.35
N GLU A 123 -7.13 2.74 -18.29
CA GLU A 123 -8.36 3.43 -17.84
C GLU A 123 -8.69 4.67 -18.70
N SER A 124 -7.70 5.23 -19.40
CA SER A 124 -7.86 6.44 -20.23
C SER A 124 -8.19 6.16 -21.70
N ALA A 125 -8.20 4.90 -22.13
CA ALA A 125 -8.59 4.56 -23.49
C ALA A 125 -10.10 4.79 -23.66
N PRO A 126 -10.55 5.64 -24.60
CA PRO A 126 -11.97 5.78 -24.87
C PRO A 126 -12.49 4.42 -25.32
N VAL A 127 -13.51 3.90 -24.64
CA VAL A 127 -14.27 2.73 -25.08
C VAL A 127 -14.88 3.09 -26.43
N VAL A 128 -14.19 2.71 -27.50
CA VAL A 128 -14.76 2.75 -28.85
C VAL A 128 -15.81 1.66 -28.88
N HIS A 129 -17.06 2.01 -28.57
CA HIS A 129 -18.20 1.22 -28.97
C HIS A 129 -18.19 1.15 -30.49
N LEU A 130 -17.61 0.07 -31.01
CA LEU A 130 -17.75 -0.29 -32.41
C LEU A 130 -19.23 -0.63 -32.60
N ALA A 131 -20.01 0.37 -33.03
CA ALA A 131 -21.36 0.15 -33.49
C ALA A 131 -21.26 -0.76 -34.71
N ALA A 132 -21.60 -2.03 -34.52
CA ALA A 132 -21.87 -2.95 -35.60
C ALA A 132 -22.97 -2.31 -36.46
N SER A 133 -22.59 -1.82 -37.63
CA SER A 133 -23.51 -1.40 -38.67
C SER A 133 -23.77 -2.62 -39.55
N GLY A 134 -25.05 -2.94 -39.71
CA GLY A 134 -25.56 -4.10 -40.44
C GLY A 134 -25.48 -3.99 -41.96
#